data_AF-A0A952UUW1-F1
#
_entry.id   AF-A0A952UUW1-F1
#
_cell.length_a   1.000
_cell.length_b   1.000
_cell.length_c   1.000
_cell.angle_alpha   90.00
_cell.angle_beta   90.00
_cell.angle_gamma   90.00
#
_symmetry.space_group_name_H-M   'P 1'
#
loop_
_entity.id
_entity.type
_entity.pdbx_description
1 polymer ?
#
loop_
_entity_poly.entity_id
_entity_poly.type
_entity_poly.pdbx_seq_one_letter_code
_entity_poly.pdbx_strand_id
1 'polypeptide(L)'
;MRAVARDVFDLLTFRISAERMERFGNRHLLLGLGATWLVGIGRWWDDPNAVPMQKAGIGSVAYVFLLALVLFAVGWPLRPKRWSYRHVLTFITLTAPPAALYAIPVERMVSMSTATQMNLWFLLLVATWRVALLCFYLSRYADFSWWKTMTATLLPLAAIVVSLTILDIARGVLQFMGGLRDDNASQLASNVVHWLGFMSILAIIPLSLIYVGAVVAAWVRPKQSAAAGSHETTGAGSEPEPGVGEAPSADAESAAPGAEDGR
;
A
#
# COMPACT_ATOMS: atom_id res chain seq x y z
N MET A 1 -3.07 14.84 -14.18
CA MET A 1 -2.88 13.39 -14.44
C MET A 1 -1.41 12.96 -14.39
N ARG A 2 -0.48 13.60 -15.11
CA ARG A 2 0.96 13.22 -15.14
C ARG A 2 1.62 13.10 -13.75
N ALA A 3 1.36 14.04 -12.83
CA ALA A 3 1.92 14.00 -11.48
C ALA A 3 1.47 12.76 -10.68
N VAL A 4 0.18 12.41 -10.75
CA VAL A 4 -0.37 11.23 -10.07
C VAL A 4 0.25 9.95 -10.64
N ALA A 5 0.36 9.83 -11.96
CA ALA A 5 0.99 8.66 -12.59
C ALA A 5 2.47 8.51 -12.17
N ARG A 6 3.21 9.62 -12.07
CA ARG A 6 4.58 9.62 -11.55
C ARG A 6 4.64 9.19 -10.09
N ASP A 7 3.74 9.68 -9.23
CA ASP A 7 3.66 9.24 -7.83
C ASP A 7 3.40 7.73 -7.73
N VAL A 8 2.49 7.19 -8.56
CA VAL A 8 2.21 5.74 -8.59
C VAL A 8 3.44 4.97 -9.06
N PHE A 9 4.12 5.41 -10.11
CA PHE A 9 5.35 4.76 -10.58
C PHE A 9 6.46 4.79 -9.52
N ASP A 10 6.68 5.94 -8.89
CA ASP A 10 7.66 6.09 -7.83
C ASP A 10 7.29 5.24 -6.60
N LEU A 11 6.01 5.10 -6.28
CA LEU A 11 5.54 4.18 -5.23
C LEU A 11 5.85 2.73 -5.59
N LEU A 12 5.43 2.29 -6.79
CA LEU A 12 5.62 0.92 -7.26
C LEU A 12 7.09 0.54 -7.40
N THR A 13 7.99 1.51 -7.58
CA THR A 13 9.45 1.31 -7.66
C THR A 13 10.20 1.65 -6.37
N PHE A 14 9.51 1.82 -5.24
CA PHE A 14 10.08 2.10 -3.91
C PHE A 14 10.87 3.43 -3.80
N ARG A 15 10.59 4.38 -4.68
CA ARG A 15 11.30 5.68 -4.78
C ARG A 15 10.56 6.86 -4.17
N ILE A 16 9.28 6.71 -3.83
CA ILE A 16 8.47 7.82 -3.31
C ILE A 16 8.85 8.18 -1.86
N SER A 17 8.90 9.49 -1.54
CA SER A 17 9.22 9.99 -0.19
C SER A 17 7.97 10.11 0.69
N ALA A 18 8.16 10.19 2.02
CA ALA A 18 7.07 10.30 2.99
C ALA A 18 6.23 11.58 2.77
N GLU A 19 6.89 12.69 2.42
CA GLU A 19 6.26 14.00 2.15
C GLU A 19 5.43 13.98 0.85
N ARG A 20 5.77 13.10 -0.09
CA ARG A 20 4.95 12.86 -1.30
C ARG A 20 3.76 11.97 -0.99
N MET A 21 3.93 10.96 -0.14
CA MET A 21 2.80 10.11 0.30
C MET A 21 1.74 10.89 1.07
N GLU A 22 2.14 11.91 1.85
CA GLU A 22 1.21 12.80 2.56
C GLU A 22 0.32 13.63 1.62
N ARG A 23 0.76 13.82 0.36
CA ARG A 23 -0.01 14.50 -0.68
C ARG A 23 -1.01 13.58 -1.40
N PHE A 24 -1.14 12.32 -0.98
CA PHE A 24 -2.14 11.41 -1.54
C PHE A 24 -3.55 11.94 -1.30
N GLY A 25 -4.18 12.37 -2.38
CA GLY A 25 -5.51 12.99 -2.37
C GLY A 25 -6.59 12.09 -2.94
N ASN A 26 -7.77 12.68 -3.16
CA ASN A 26 -8.90 11.98 -3.82
C ASN A 26 -8.55 11.51 -5.24
N ARG A 27 -7.66 12.22 -5.94
CA ARG A 27 -7.23 11.85 -7.30
C ARG A 27 -6.45 10.53 -7.31
N HIS A 28 -5.57 10.32 -6.33
CA HIS A 28 -4.83 9.08 -6.16
C HIS A 28 -5.76 7.92 -5.80
N LEU A 29 -6.68 8.15 -4.85
CA LEU A 29 -7.67 7.15 -4.46
C LEU A 29 -8.58 6.75 -5.63
N LEU A 30 -9.10 7.71 -6.39
CA LEU A 30 -9.96 7.42 -7.55
C LEU A 30 -9.21 6.62 -8.62
N LEU A 31 -7.95 6.98 -8.89
CA LEU A 31 -7.10 6.23 -9.82
C LEU A 31 -6.85 4.80 -9.33
N GLY A 32 -6.52 4.63 -8.05
CA GLY A 32 -6.29 3.32 -7.45
C GLY A 32 -7.55 2.44 -7.45
N LEU A 33 -8.70 3.02 -7.11
CA LEU A 33 -10.00 2.32 -7.15
C LEU A 33 -10.36 1.94 -8.58
N GLY A 34 -10.16 2.84 -9.54
CA GLY A 34 -10.36 2.55 -10.97
C GLY A 34 -9.47 1.41 -11.44
N ALA A 35 -8.17 1.42 -11.09
CA ALA A 35 -7.25 0.33 -11.40
C ALA A 35 -7.67 -1.00 -10.73
N THR A 36 -8.08 -0.96 -9.46
CA THR A 36 -8.57 -2.14 -8.72
C THR A 36 -9.80 -2.73 -9.37
N TRP A 37 -10.72 -1.87 -9.79
CA TRP A 37 -11.96 -2.26 -10.45
C TRP A 37 -11.69 -2.88 -11.83
N LEU A 38 -10.84 -2.25 -12.66
CA LEU A 38 -10.43 -2.77 -13.97
C LEU A 38 -9.72 -4.13 -13.86
N VAL A 39 -8.78 -4.28 -12.92
CA VAL A 39 -8.13 -5.56 -12.65
C VAL A 39 -9.14 -6.61 -12.17
N GLY A 40 -10.12 -6.18 -11.37
CA GLY A 40 -11.23 -7.04 -10.95
C GLY A 40 -12.08 -7.56 -12.10
N ILE A 41 -12.44 -6.70 -13.05
CA ILE A 41 -13.15 -7.10 -14.28
C ILE A 41 -12.29 -8.05 -15.10
N GLY A 42 -11.02 -7.70 -15.32
CA GLY A 42 -10.10 -8.50 -16.14
C GLY A 42 -9.95 -9.95 -15.67
N ARG A 43 -10.04 -10.19 -14.35
CA ARG A 43 -9.98 -11.54 -13.77
C ARG A 43 -11.15 -12.45 -14.15
N TRP A 44 -12.34 -11.89 -14.35
CA TRP A 44 -13.59 -12.65 -14.55
C TRP A 44 -14.15 -12.53 -15.96
N TRP A 45 -13.48 -11.77 -16.84
CA TRP A 45 -13.98 -11.47 -18.17
C TRP A 45 -14.16 -12.73 -19.04
N ASP A 46 -13.27 -13.71 -18.90
CA ASP A 46 -13.28 -14.94 -19.71
C ASP A 46 -14.02 -16.12 -19.03
N ASP A 47 -14.55 -15.93 -17.82
CA ASP A 47 -15.25 -17.00 -17.09
C ASP A 47 -16.76 -16.99 -17.42
N PRO A 48 -17.29 -17.99 -18.13
CA PRO A 48 -18.71 -18.06 -18.46
C PRO A 48 -19.59 -18.20 -17.20
N ASN A 49 -19.09 -18.82 -16.13
CA ASN A 49 -19.85 -19.17 -14.93
C ASN A 49 -19.82 -18.07 -13.85
N ALA A 50 -19.05 -17.01 -14.02
CA ALA A 50 -18.92 -15.99 -12.99
C ALA A 50 -20.23 -15.23 -12.75
N VAL A 51 -20.55 -15.00 -11.48
CA VAL A 51 -21.74 -14.27 -11.04
C VAL A 51 -21.70 -12.84 -11.61
N PRO A 52 -22.83 -12.23 -12.04
CA PRO A 52 -22.83 -10.89 -12.62
C PRO A 52 -22.12 -9.83 -11.76
N MET A 53 -22.24 -9.92 -10.43
CA MET A 53 -21.56 -9.03 -9.48
C MET A 53 -20.03 -9.20 -9.47
N GLN A 54 -19.53 -10.42 -9.74
CA GLN A 54 -18.10 -10.70 -9.90
C GLN A 54 -17.59 -10.17 -11.24
N LYS A 55 -18.34 -10.37 -12.32
CA LYS A 55 -18.05 -9.80 -13.65
C LYS A 55 -18.01 -8.26 -13.62
N ALA A 56 -18.85 -7.64 -12.81
CA ALA A 56 -18.83 -6.19 -12.58
C ALA A 56 -17.63 -5.70 -11.74
N GLY A 57 -16.78 -6.58 -11.22
CA GLY A 57 -15.59 -6.20 -10.44
C GLY A 57 -15.86 -5.68 -9.02
N ILE A 58 -17.12 -5.73 -8.55
CA ILE A 58 -17.53 -5.17 -7.24
C ILE A 58 -16.83 -5.91 -6.10
N GLY A 59 -16.63 -7.22 -6.23
CA GLY A 59 -15.93 -8.04 -5.23
C GLY A 59 -14.52 -7.54 -4.94
N SER A 60 -13.77 -7.12 -5.97
CA SER A 60 -12.40 -6.58 -5.81
C SER A 60 -12.39 -5.25 -5.08
N VAL A 61 -13.39 -4.39 -5.34
CA VAL A 61 -13.53 -3.11 -4.64
C VAL A 61 -13.88 -3.37 -3.17
N ALA A 62 -14.89 -4.19 -2.87
CA ALA A 62 -15.24 -4.54 -1.49
C ALA A 62 -14.05 -5.16 -0.74
N TYR A 63 -13.29 -6.03 -1.40
CA TYR A 63 -12.09 -6.65 -0.84
C TYR A 63 -11.03 -5.64 -0.41
N VAL A 64 -10.71 -4.62 -1.22
CA VAL A 64 -9.70 -3.62 -0.84
C VAL A 64 -10.15 -2.74 0.33
N PHE A 65 -11.45 -2.46 0.46
CA PHE A 65 -11.99 -1.76 1.63
C PHE A 65 -11.85 -2.59 2.91
N LEU A 66 -12.19 -3.89 2.84
CA LEU A 66 -12.04 -4.81 3.96
C LEU A 66 -10.56 -4.98 4.34
N LEU A 67 -9.68 -5.18 3.36
CA LEU A 67 -8.24 -5.31 3.58
C LEU A 67 -7.65 -4.04 4.22
N ALA A 68 -8.06 -2.86 3.73
CA ALA A 68 -7.67 -1.59 4.33
C ALA A 68 -8.13 -1.46 5.78
N LEU A 69 -9.33 -1.97 6.10
CA LEU A 69 -9.88 -1.93 7.45
C LEU A 69 -9.08 -2.83 8.39
N VAL A 70 -8.78 -4.05 7.96
CA VAL A 70 -7.95 -4.98 8.75
C VAL A 70 -6.57 -4.39 9.00
N LEU A 71 -5.89 -3.87 7.96
CA LEU A 71 -4.57 -3.25 8.13
C LEU A 71 -4.62 -2.00 9.00
N PHE A 72 -5.66 -1.18 8.87
CA PHE A 72 -5.86 -0.01 9.73
C PHE A 72 -6.06 -0.42 11.20
N ALA A 73 -6.89 -1.43 11.46
CA ALA A 73 -7.17 -1.94 12.80
C ALA A 73 -5.95 -2.59 13.46
N VAL A 74 -5.12 -3.30 12.70
CA VAL A 74 -3.85 -3.89 13.20
C VAL A 74 -2.79 -2.81 13.42
N GLY A 75 -2.71 -1.80 12.54
CA GLY A 75 -1.73 -0.71 12.69
C GLY A 75 -2.07 0.28 13.81
N TRP A 76 -3.36 0.49 14.09
CA TRP A 76 -3.83 1.53 15.01
C TRP A 76 -3.31 1.39 16.47
N PRO A 77 -3.33 0.20 17.10
CA PRO A 77 -2.80 0.00 18.46
C PRO A 77 -1.30 0.30 18.60
N LEU A 78 -0.53 0.28 17.50
CA LEU A 78 0.90 0.59 17.51
C LEU A 78 1.21 2.10 17.55
N ARG A 79 0.17 2.95 17.56
CA ARG A 79 0.23 4.42 17.60
C ARG A 79 1.19 5.04 16.56
N PRO A 80 1.04 4.72 15.26
CA PRO A 80 1.78 5.38 14.18
C PRO A 80 1.64 6.91 14.21
N LYS A 81 2.71 7.62 13.82
CA LYS A 81 2.72 9.10 13.81
C LYS A 81 1.70 9.69 12.84
N ARG A 82 1.58 9.10 11.65
CA ARG A 82 0.70 9.56 10.56
C ARG A 82 -0.19 8.41 10.11
N TRP A 83 -1.40 8.32 10.68
CA TRP A 83 -2.30 7.19 10.42
C TRP A 83 -3.70 7.65 10.16
N SER A 84 -4.20 7.31 8.96
CA SER A 84 -5.58 7.54 8.60
C SER A 84 -6.05 6.40 7.69
N TYR A 85 -7.29 5.98 7.87
CA TYR A 85 -7.90 4.93 7.06
C TYR A 85 -7.83 5.27 5.56
N ARG A 86 -8.07 6.54 5.21
CA ARG A 86 -8.02 7.03 3.83
C ARG A 86 -6.64 6.85 3.19
N HIS A 87 -5.55 7.11 3.91
CA HIS A 87 -4.20 6.91 3.37
C HIS A 87 -3.89 5.43 3.19
N VAL A 88 -4.28 4.58 4.15
CA VAL A 88 -4.12 3.11 4.05
C VAL A 88 -4.89 2.56 2.84
N LEU A 89 -6.15 2.97 2.68
CA LEU A 89 -6.98 2.59 1.53
C LEU A 89 -6.39 3.09 0.21
N THR A 90 -5.93 4.34 0.16
CA THR A 90 -5.29 4.91 -1.04
C THR A 90 -4.03 4.12 -1.39
N PHE A 91 -3.17 3.84 -0.41
CA PHE A 91 -1.98 3.03 -0.62
C PHE A 91 -2.32 1.65 -1.20
N ILE A 92 -3.24 0.90 -0.58
CA ILE A 92 -3.63 -0.44 -1.02
C ILE A 92 -4.16 -0.42 -2.45
N THR A 93 -5.04 0.53 -2.77
CA THR A 93 -5.62 0.66 -4.11
C THR A 93 -4.58 1.06 -5.17
N LEU A 94 -3.57 1.86 -4.82
CA LEU A 94 -2.46 2.19 -5.72
C LEU A 94 -1.51 1.00 -5.98
N THR A 95 -1.55 -0.05 -5.17
CA THR A 95 -0.83 -1.32 -5.44
C THR A 95 -1.59 -2.30 -6.34
N ALA A 96 -2.75 -1.89 -6.87
CA ALA A 96 -3.52 -2.67 -7.84
C ALA A 96 -2.80 -2.99 -9.16
N PRO A 97 -2.05 -2.05 -9.80
CA PRO A 97 -1.54 -2.26 -11.16
C PRO A 97 -0.66 -3.51 -11.35
N PRO A 98 0.27 -3.89 -10.45
CA PRO A 98 1.00 -5.15 -10.57
C PRO A 98 0.11 -6.40 -10.69
N ALA A 99 -1.10 -6.37 -10.14
CA ALA A 99 -2.04 -7.49 -10.27
C ALA A 99 -2.68 -7.60 -11.66
N ALA A 100 -2.51 -6.61 -12.54
CA ALA A 100 -2.91 -6.73 -13.94
C ALA A 100 -2.13 -7.84 -14.67
N LEU A 101 -0.95 -8.22 -14.18
CA LEU A 101 -0.18 -9.34 -14.72
C LEU A 101 -0.95 -10.68 -14.67
N TYR A 102 -1.90 -10.82 -13.74
CA TYR A 102 -2.77 -12.00 -13.66
C TYR A 102 -3.86 -12.05 -14.72
N ALA A 103 -4.17 -10.93 -15.35
CA ALA A 103 -5.18 -10.88 -16.39
C ALA A 103 -4.63 -11.30 -17.75
N ILE A 104 -3.33 -11.63 -17.84
CA ILE A 104 -2.70 -12.11 -19.07
C ILE A 104 -3.07 -13.58 -19.25
N PRO A 105 -3.78 -13.96 -20.33
CA PRO A 105 -4.27 -15.34 -20.53
C PRO A 105 -3.15 -16.26 -21.04
N VAL A 106 -2.21 -16.61 -20.16
CA VAL A 106 -1.08 -17.47 -20.51
C VAL A 106 -1.52 -18.86 -20.98
N GLU A 107 -2.71 -19.31 -20.58
CA GLU A 107 -3.30 -20.59 -20.98
C GLU A 107 -3.54 -20.69 -22.50
N ARG A 108 -3.67 -19.53 -23.18
CA ARG A 108 -3.84 -19.48 -24.63
C ARG A 108 -2.52 -19.54 -25.40
N MET A 109 -1.39 -19.36 -24.71
CA MET A 109 -0.07 -19.21 -25.34
C MET A 109 0.82 -20.43 -25.14
N VAL A 110 0.64 -21.19 -24.06
CA VAL A 110 1.51 -22.31 -23.68
C VAL A 110 0.68 -23.53 -23.26
N SER A 111 1.33 -24.69 -23.08
CA SER A 111 0.67 -25.89 -22.58
C SER A 111 0.11 -25.68 -21.16
N MET A 112 -0.91 -26.46 -20.78
CA MET A 112 -1.62 -26.30 -19.50
C MET A 112 -0.69 -26.38 -18.28
N SER A 113 0.29 -27.28 -18.31
CA SER A 113 1.26 -27.44 -17.21
C SER A 113 2.18 -26.23 -17.09
N THR A 114 2.69 -25.71 -18.20
CA THR A 114 3.52 -24.50 -18.23
C THR A 114 2.71 -23.26 -17.85
N ALA A 115 1.47 -23.12 -18.32
CA ALA A 115 0.57 -22.02 -17.96
C ALA A 115 0.33 -21.96 -16.44
N THR A 116 0.04 -23.11 -15.84
CA THR A 116 -0.14 -23.25 -14.38
C THR A 116 1.12 -22.78 -13.63
N GLN A 117 2.30 -23.24 -14.04
CA GLN A 117 3.55 -22.86 -13.41
C GLN A 117 3.83 -21.36 -13.53
N MET A 118 3.57 -20.76 -14.70
CA MET A 118 3.70 -19.32 -14.93
C MET A 118 2.73 -18.51 -14.07
N ASN A 119 1.46 -18.94 -13.97
CA ASN A 119 0.46 -18.31 -13.11
C ASN A 119 0.89 -18.32 -11.64
N LEU A 120 1.42 -19.45 -11.15
CA LEU A 120 1.96 -19.55 -9.79
C LEU A 120 3.16 -18.61 -9.56
N TRP A 121 4.06 -18.48 -10.54
CA TRP A 121 5.19 -17.55 -10.45
C TRP A 121 4.75 -16.09 -10.46
N PHE A 122 3.78 -15.72 -11.30
CA PHE A 122 3.19 -14.39 -11.26
C PHE A 122 2.53 -14.14 -9.90
N LEU A 123 1.86 -15.15 -9.34
CA LEU A 123 1.19 -15.05 -8.03
C LEU A 123 2.19 -14.75 -6.94
N LEU A 124 3.27 -15.52 -6.91
CA LEU A 124 4.35 -15.34 -5.96
C LEU A 124 5.05 -13.97 -6.13
N LEU A 125 5.37 -13.57 -7.37
CA LEU A 125 6.05 -12.31 -7.67
C LEU A 125 5.24 -11.11 -7.19
N VAL A 126 3.97 -11.04 -7.59
CA VAL A 126 3.10 -9.89 -7.29
C VAL A 126 2.72 -9.88 -5.80
N ALA A 127 2.47 -11.04 -5.17
CA ALA A 127 2.24 -11.12 -3.73
C ALA A 127 3.46 -10.62 -2.94
N THR A 128 4.66 -11.09 -3.30
CA THR A 128 5.92 -10.66 -2.68
C THR A 128 6.15 -9.16 -2.87
N TRP A 129 5.90 -8.65 -4.08
CA TRP A 129 6.01 -7.22 -4.38
C TRP A 129 5.08 -6.38 -3.51
N ARG A 130 3.82 -6.81 -3.33
CA ARG A 130 2.85 -6.11 -2.48
C ARG A 130 3.24 -6.12 -1.00
N VAL A 131 3.73 -7.24 -0.49
CA VAL A 131 4.21 -7.34 0.89
C VAL A 131 5.41 -6.41 1.08
N ALA A 132 6.35 -6.39 0.13
CA ALA A 132 7.48 -5.47 0.16
C ALA A 132 7.02 -4.00 0.14
N LEU A 133 6.05 -3.64 -0.72
CA LEU A 133 5.48 -2.29 -0.75
C LEU A 133 4.80 -1.92 0.57
N LEU A 134 4.12 -2.86 1.21
CA LEU A 134 3.49 -2.64 2.53
C LEU A 134 4.56 -2.39 3.60
N CYS A 135 5.63 -3.19 3.64
CA CYS A 135 6.77 -2.96 4.52
C CYS A 135 7.41 -1.58 4.28
N PHE A 136 7.59 -1.21 3.00
CA PHE A 136 8.13 0.10 2.62
C PHE A 136 7.21 1.25 3.06
N TYR A 137 5.90 1.13 2.86
CA TYR A 137 4.92 2.11 3.30
C TYR A 137 4.91 2.27 4.83
N LEU A 138 4.87 1.16 5.58
CA LEU A 138 4.86 1.21 7.05
C LEU A 138 6.16 1.79 7.62
N SER A 139 7.31 1.39 7.08
CA SER A 139 8.61 1.91 7.53
C SER A 139 8.79 3.39 7.19
N ARG A 140 8.41 3.81 5.97
CA ARG A 140 8.66 5.19 5.49
C ARG A 140 7.60 6.20 5.91
N TYR A 141 6.33 5.82 5.91
CA TYR A 141 5.20 6.73 6.17
C TYR A 141 4.70 6.66 7.61
N ALA A 142 4.55 5.45 8.16
CA ALA A 142 4.07 5.25 9.53
C ALA A 142 5.19 5.45 10.59
N ASP A 143 6.45 5.57 10.13
CA ASP A 143 7.66 5.74 10.95
C ASP A 143 7.82 4.59 11.97
N PHE A 144 7.51 3.37 11.52
CA PHE A 144 7.66 2.18 12.33
C PHE A 144 9.11 1.68 12.33
N SER A 145 9.57 1.22 13.49
CA SER A 145 10.81 0.45 13.56
C SER A 145 10.68 -0.85 12.75
N TRP A 146 11.81 -1.41 12.35
CA TRP A 146 11.85 -2.66 11.58
C TRP A 146 10.99 -3.77 12.19
N TRP A 147 11.11 -4.00 13.51
CA TRP A 147 10.33 -5.01 14.22
C TRP A 147 8.83 -4.75 14.19
N LYS A 148 8.40 -3.49 14.44
CA LYS A 148 6.98 -3.12 14.35
C LYS A 148 6.44 -3.32 12.93
N THR A 149 7.24 -2.98 11.92
CA THR A 149 6.90 -3.17 10.50
C THR A 149 6.71 -4.64 10.15
N MET A 150 7.68 -5.50 10.53
CA MET A 150 7.59 -6.94 10.31
C MET A 150 6.37 -7.53 11.00
N THR A 151 6.15 -7.20 12.26
CA THR A 151 5.02 -7.74 13.01
C THR A 151 3.67 -7.24 12.47
N ALA A 152 3.53 -5.95 12.18
CA ALA A 152 2.29 -5.39 11.63
C ALA A 152 1.95 -5.94 10.23
N THR A 153 2.95 -6.40 9.47
CA THR A 153 2.78 -6.97 8.13
C THR A 153 2.55 -8.48 8.19
N LEU A 154 3.41 -9.22 8.90
CA LEU A 154 3.40 -10.68 8.92
C LEU A 154 2.28 -11.25 9.79
N LEU A 155 1.88 -10.58 10.87
CA LEU A 155 0.83 -11.08 11.76
C LEU A 155 -0.53 -11.24 11.03
N PRO A 156 -1.08 -10.21 10.34
CA PRO A 156 -2.33 -10.39 9.60
C PRO A 156 -2.19 -11.39 8.44
N LEU A 157 -1.02 -11.44 7.79
CA LEU A 157 -0.77 -12.42 6.72
C LEU A 157 -0.81 -13.86 7.27
N ALA A 158 -0.08 -14.12 8.36
CA ALA A 158 -0.08 -15.41 9.03
C ALA A 158 -1.48 -15.77 9.52
N ALA A 159 -2.22 -14.83 10.12
CA ALA A 159 -3.58 -15.05 10.58
C ALA A 159 -4.53 -15.46 9.45
N ILE A 160 -4.42 -14.81 8.27
CA ILE A 160 -5.18 -15.18 7.07
C ILE A 160 -4.82 -16.60 6.62
N VAL A 161 -3.53 -16.93 6.51
CA VAL A 161 -3.10 -18.27 6.10
C VAL A 161 -3.60 -19.32 7.07
N VAL A 162 -3.42 -19.13 8.37
CA VAL A 162 -3.88 -20.06 9.42
C VAL A 162 -5.39 -20.25 9.34
N SER A 163 -6.14 -19.16 9.15
CA SER A 163 -7.61 -19.22 9.01
C SER A 163 -8.02 -20.02 7.77
N LEU A 164 -7.35 -19.81 6.63
CA LEU A 164 -7.59 -20.57 5.39
C LEU A 164 -7.23 -22.05 5.52
N THR A 165 -6.18 -22.37 6.28
CA THR A 165 -5.77 -23.76 6.56
C THR A 165 -6.78 -24.46 7.48
N ILE A 166 -7.22 -23.81 8.56
CA ILE A 166 -8.18 -24.40 9.52
C ILE A 166 -9.55 -24.63 8.86
N LEU A 167 -10.00 -23.67 8.04
CA LEU A 167 -11.29 -23.77 7.35
C LEU A 167 -11.24 -24.68 6.10
N ASP A 168 -10.07 -25.22 5.76
CA ASP A 168 -9.80 -26.01 4.55
C ASP A 168 -10.18 -25.32 3.22
N ILE A 169 -10.42 -24.00 3.27
CA ILE A 169 -10.75 -23.16 2.09
C ILE A 169 -9.53 -23.00 1.19
N ALA A 170 -8.31 -23.14 1.74
CA ALA A 170 -7.07 -22.98 1.00
C ALA A 170 -6.99 -23.87 -0.26
N ARG A 171 -7.45 -25.13 -0.16
CA ARG A 171 -7.48 -26.06 -1.31
C ARG A 171 -8.44 -25.57 -2.40
N GLY A 172 -9.62 -25.13 -2.00
CA GLY A 172 -10.61 -24.57 -2.93
C GLY A 172 -10.10 -23.33 -3.66
N VAL A 173 -9.47 -22.40 -2.94
CA VAL A 173 -8.92 -21.17 -3.55
C VAL A 173 -7.79 -21.47 -4.53
N LEU A 174 -6.90 -22.41 -4.21
CA LEU A 174 -5.80 -22.79 -5.11
C LEU A 174 -6.25 -23.54 -6.36
N GLN A 175 -7.24 -24.43 -6.24
CA GLN A 175 -7.84 -25.05 -7.42
C GLN A 175 -8.52 -24.02 -8.31
N PHE A 176 -9.21 -23.05 -7.70
CA PHE A 176 -9.91 -21.99 -8.43
C PHE A 176 -8.95 -20.95 -9.04
N MET A 177 -7.85 -20.61 -8.37
CA MET A 177 -6.87 -19.61 -8.84
C MET A 177 -5.78 -20.18 -9.74
N GLY A 178 -5.39 -21.44 -9.54
CA GLY A 178 -4.28 -22.07 -10.26
C GLY A 178 -4.69 -22.80 -11.54
N GLY A 179 -5.99 -22.96 -11.81
CA GLY A 179 -6.47 -23.76 -12.95
C GLY A 179 -6.06 -25.23 -12.88
N LEU A 180 -5.75 -25.73 -11.67
CA LEU A 180 -5.20 -27.06 -11.43
C LEU A 180 -6.25 -28.14 -11.71
N ARG A 181 -6.30 -28.63 -12.96
CA ARG A 181 -7.12 -29.80 -13.36
C ARG A 181 -6.35 -31.13 -13.32
N ASP A 182 -5.05 -31.08 -13.03
CA ASP A 182 -4.14 -32.24 -13.06
C ASP A 182 -3.81 -32.71 -11.63
N ASP A 183 -3.92 -34.02 -11.39
CA ASP A 183 -3.82 -34.64 -10.06
C ASP A 183 -2.42 -34.47 -9.44
N ASN A 184 -1.37 -34.48 -10.25
CA ASN A 184 -0.01 -34.30 -9.78
C ASN A 184 0.26 -32.85 -9.31
N ALA A 185 -0.28 -31.87 -10.02
CA ALA A 185 -0.12 -30.46 -9.66
C ALA A 185 -0.94 -30.12 -8.39
N SER A 186 -2.07 -30.80 -8.20
CA SER A 186 -2.88 -30.74 -6.98
C SER A 186 -2.11 -31.22 -5.73
N GLN A 187 -1.31 -32.29 -5.85
CA GLN A 187 -0.49 -32.80 -4.73
C GLN A 187 0.60 -31.81 -4.32
N LEU A 188 1.33 -31.22 -5.27
CA LEU A 188 2.35 -30.20 -4.99
C LEU A 188 1.75 -28.97 -4.32
N ALA A 189 0.63 -28.45 -4.85
CA ALA A 189 -0.06 -27.31 -4.26
C ALA A 189 -0.55 -27.62 -2.83
N SER A 190 -1.10 -28.81 -2.61
CA SER A 190 -1.55 -29.25 -1.28
C SER A 190 -0.39 -29.29 -0.28
N ASN A 191 0.77 -29.81 -0.69
CA ASN A 191 1.97 -29.84 0.17
C ASN A 191 2.45 -28.43 0.52
N VAL A 192 2.49 -27.51 -0.45
CA VAL A 192 2.89 -26.11 -0.21
C VAL A 192 1.95 -25.44 0.80
N VAL A 193 0.63 -25.65 0.68
CA VAL A 193 -0.36 -25.10 1.64
C VAL A 193 -0.14 -25.65 3.04
N HIS A 194 0.07 -26.96 3.18
CA HIS A 194 0.29 -27.57 4.49
C HIS A 194 1.57 -27.04 5.13
N TRP A 195 2.67 -26.94 4.38
CA TRP A 195 3.92 -26.35 4.86
C TRP A 195 3.75 -24.88 5.25
N LEU A 196 3.10 -24.09 4.40
CA LEU A 196 2.87 -22.68 4.65
C LEU A 196 1.96 -22.47 5.88
N GLY A 197 0.93 -23.30 6.03
CA GLY A 197 0.04 -23.33 7.18
C GLY A 197 0.80 -23.67 8.46
N PHE A 198 1.61 -24.73 8.44
CA PHE A 198 2.46 -25.11 9.58
C PHE A 198 3.42 -24.00 9.99
N MET A 199 4.12 -23.39 9.03
CA MET A 199 5.04 -22.26 9.31
C MET A 199 4.29 -21.03 9.83
N SER A 200 3.07 -20.77 9.33
CA SER A 200 2.25 -19.65 9.79
C SER A 200 1.73 -19.86 11.21
N ILE A 201 1.35 -21.09 11.58
CA ILE A 201 0.98 -21.46 12.95
C ILE A 201 2.18 -21.26 13.88
N LEU A 202 3.37 -21.73 13.47
CA LEU A 202 4.58 -21.56 14.27
C LEU A 202 4.95 -20.08 14.44
N ALA A 203 4.77 -19.27 13.39
CA ALA A 203 5.09 -17.85 13.39
C ALA A 203 4.08 -17.01 14.20
N ILE A 204 2.81 -17.41 14.29
CA ILE A 204 1.76 -16.58 14.91
C ILE A 204 2.04 -16.31 16.40
N ILE A 205 2.58 -17.29 17.12
CA ILE A 205 2.88 -17.18 18.57
C ILE A 205 3.94 -16.10 18.84
N PRO A 206 5.19 -16.20 18.30
CA PRO A 206 6.20 -15.17 18.54
C PRO A 206 5.79 -13.81 17.96
N LEU A 207 5.13 -13.77 16.80
CA LEU A 207 4.64 -12.51 16.23
C LEU A 207 3.60 -11.84 17.13
N SER A 208 2.68 -12.61 17.72
CA SER A 208 1.67 -12.09 18.63
C SER A 208 2.29 -11.55 19.92
N LEU A 209 3.29 -12.24 20.48
CA LEU A 209 4.01 -11.78 21.67
C LEU A 209 4.75 -10.45 21.40
N ILE A 210 5.46 -10.36 20.28
CA ILE A 210 6.14 -9.12 19.86
C ILE A 210 5.12 -8.01 19.62
N TYR A 211 3.98 -8.32 19.00
CA TYR A 211 2.91 -7.36 18.74
C TYR A 211 2.35 -6.79 20.04
N VAL A 212 1.94 -7.66 20.98
CA VAL A 212 1.40 -7.25 22.28
C VAL A 212 2.44 -6.43 23.04
N GLY A 213 3.71 -6.86 23.08
CA GLY A 213 4.79 -6.09 23.69
C GLY A 213 4.97 -4.71 23.06
N ALA A 214 4.91 -4.61 21.72
CA ALA A 214 5.02 -3.35 20.99
C ALA A 214 3.81 -2.42 21.24
N VAL A 215 2.61 -2.98 21.34
CA VAL A 215 1.40 -2.25 21.73
C VAL A 215 1.56 -1.75 23.17
N VAL A 216 1.79 -2.62 24.15
CA VAL A 216 1.96 -2.20 25.55
C VAL A 216 3.02 -1.11 25.69
N ALA A 217 4.18 -1.24 25.04
CA ALA A 217 5.22 -0.22 25.05
C ALA A 217 4.78 1.12 24.44
N ALA A 218 3.96 1.11 23.38
CA ALA A 218 3.43 2.32 22.74
C ALA A 218 2.34 3.02 23.57
N TRP A 219 1.65 2.29 24.45
CA TRP A 219 0.62 2.83 25.33
C TRP A 219 1.17 3.30 26.68
N VAL A 220 2.21 2.64 27.20
CA VAL A 220 2.84 2.99 28.48
C VAL A 220 3.72 4.23 28.38
N ARG A 221 4.46 4.43 27.28
CA ARG A 221 5.31 5.62 27.13
C ARG A 221 4.44 6.87 26.94
N PRO A 222 4.40 7.81 27.92
CA PRO A 222 3.63 9.03 27.78
C PRO A 222 4.17 9.86 26.60
N LYS A 223 3.30 10.59 25.89
CA LYS A 223 3.71 11.57 24.86
C LYS A 223 4.55 12.67 25.52
N GLN A 224 5.86 12.45 25.69
CA GLN A 224 6.79 13.47 26.20
C GLN A 224 6.96 14.65 25.22
N SER A 225 6.43 14.54 23.99
CA SER A 225 6.54 15.57 22.95
C SER A 225 5.66 16.81 23.14
N ALA A 226 4.85 16.91 24.20
CA ALA A 226 4.05 18.12 24.48
C ALA A 226 4.74 19.10 25.45
N ALA A 227 5.77 18.66 26.19
CA ALA A 227 6.39 19.47 27.25
C ALA A 227 7.67 20.20 26.83
N ALA A 228 8.25 19.89 25.66
CA ALA A 228 9.49 20.52 25.19
C ALA A 228 9.27 21.74 24.27
N GLY A 229 8.01 22.12 23.98
CA GLY A 229 7.67 23.22 23.06
C GLY A 229 7.25 24.53 23.73
N SER A 230 7.25 24.62 25.06
CA SER A 230 6.74 25.80 25.79
C SER A 230 7.81 26.63 26.51
N HIS A 231 9.11 26.42 26.21
CA HIS A 231 10.20 27.11 26.92
C HIS A 231 11.02 28.11 26.06
N GLU A 232 10.53 28.49 24.88
CA GLU A 232 11.26 29.42 23.99
C GLU A 232 10.38 30.60 23.51
N THR A 233 9.65 31.24 24.41
CA THR A 233 9.01 32.56 24.16
C THR A 233 9.00 33.45 25.40
N THR A 234 10.13 33.53 26.13
CA THR A 234 10.27 34.55 27.19
C THR A 234 11.68 35.13 27.23
N GLY A 235 11.82 36.34 26.66
CA GLY A 235 12.97 37.24 26.82
C GLY A 235 14.05 37.06 25.76
N ALA A 236 14.61 38.10 25.13
CA ALA A 236 14.55 39.52 25.37
C ALA A 236 15.02 40.24 24.09
N GLY A 237 14.38 41.35 23.74
CA GLY A 237 14.72 42.14 22.57
C GLY A 237 13.84 43.37 22.44
N SER A 238 13.70 44.11 23.55
CA SER A 238 13.23 45.48 23.56
C SER A 238 14.31 46.38 22.95
N GLU A 239 14.05 46.95 21.77
CA GLU A 239 14.66 48.22 21.36
C GLU A 239 13.54 49.24 21.08
N PRO A 240 13.72 50.50 21.52
CA PRO A 240 12.74 51.57 21.36
C PRO A 240 12.84 52.23 19.98
N GLU A 241 11.71 52.81 19.53
CA GLU A 241 11.57 53.86 18.49
C GLU A 241 12.55 55.05 18.63
N PRO A 242 12.59 56.08 17.74
CA PRO A 242 11.95 56.29 16.41
C PRO A 242 12.93 56.85 15.34
N GLY A 243 12.54 56.83 14.06
CA GLY A 243 13.34 57.43 12.98
C GLY A 243 12.49 57.97 11.84
N VAL A 244 11.94 59.17 12.04
CA VAL A 244 11.39 60.04 10.99
C VAL A 244 12.49 60.34 9.97
N GLY A 245 12.26 60.00 8.70
CA GLY A 245 13.16 60.32 7.59
C GLY A 245 12.34 60.55 6.32
N GLU A 246 12.24 61.82 5.95
CA GLU A 246 11.62 62.39 4.76
C GLU A 246 11.94 61.67 3.44
N ALA A 247 10.95 61.69 2.54
CA ALA A 247 11.10 61.45 1.10
C ALA A 247 12.06 62.50 0.46
N PRO A 248 12.62 62.27 -0.75
CA PRO A 248 11.84 62.65 -1.94
C PRO A 248 12.14 61.88 -3.26
N SER A 249 11.16 61.97 -4.15
CA SER A 249 11.26 62.23 -5.61
C SER A 249 12.07 61.31 -6.55
N ALA A 250 11.40 60.95 -7.67
CA ALA A 250 11.85 61.11 -9.06
C ALA A 250 13.17 60.38 -9.45
N ASP A 251 13.24 59.54 -10.49
CA ASP A 251 13.01 59.87 -11.88
C ASP A 251 13.14 58.60 -12.76
N ALA A 252 12.40 58.60 -13.86
CA ALA A 252 12.78 58.20 -15.22
C ALA A 252 13.75 57.02 -15.49
N GLU A 253 13.29 56.02 -16.25
CA GLU A 253 13.93 55.56 -17.50
C GLU A 253 12.94 54.67 -18.29
N SER A 254 12.32 55.16 -19.38
CA SER A 254 12.81 55.06 -20.77
C SER A 254 13.08 53.61 -21.20
N ALA A 255 12.11 52.95 -21.86
CA ALA A 255 12.01 52.85 -23.32
C ALA A 255 12.99 51.83 -23.96
N ALA A 256 12.46 50.74 -24.51
CA ALA A 256 12.88 50.17 -25.80
C ALA A 256 11.90 49.07 -26.29
N PRO A 257 11.41 49.17 -27.54
CA PRO A 257 10.83 48.06 -28.29
C PRO A 257 11.85 47.51 -29.30
N GLY A 258 12.04 46.18 -29.34
CA GLY A 258 12.61 45.47 -30.50
C GLY A 258 11.71 44.27 -30.74
N ALA A 259 10.92 44.16 -31.81
CA ALA A 259 11.31 44.08 -33.22
C ALA A 259 12.34 42.96 -33.47
N GLU A 260 11.85 41.75 -33.72
CA GLU A 260 12.49 40.88 -34.71
C GLU A 260 11.44 39.96 -35.38
N ASP A 261 11.14 40.36 -36.61
CA ASP A 261 10.53 39.60 -37.68
C ASP A 261 11.62 38.72 -38.32
N GLY A 262 11.33 37.46 -38.65
CA GLY A 262 12.38 36.58 -39.16
C GLY A 262 11.99 35.14 -39.47
N ARG A 263 11.21 34.97 -40.55
CA ARG A 263 11.18 33.85 -41.53
C ARG A 263 10.87 32.42 -41.06
#